data_AF-A0A969VBB2-F1
#
_entry.id   AF-A0A969VBB2-F1
#
_cell.length_a   1.000
_cell.length_b   1.000
_cell.length_c   1.000
_cell.angle_alpha   90.00
_cell.angle_beta   90.00
_cell.angle_gamma   90.00
#
_symmetry.space_group_name_H-M   'P 1'
#
loop_
_entity.id
_entity.type
_entity.pdbx_description
1 polymer ?
#
loop_
_entity_poly.entity_id
_entity_poly.type
_entity_poly.pdbx_seq_one_letter_code
_entity_poly.pdbx_strand_id
1 'polypeptide(L)'
;MDAMLERAWEIKQNLIDFVLDAEGELAVALETYVADRSSRERYDIAQQNQIIDRFTVEGKVGEQTPIDLFIQSQPDLSEGDRNLLESWRQRSFTGLFEISQISPDCFDLTNWLTAKHYAVKPNSLNFIQEMSRFKLGEIWLARIAPLTDNCWILSSSPIPMGKLGKPKLAVAIGNFKQNYKNSLYSDAPELLEQAWQSVEQYHIDFTEFFDSDEVTLSGYHLNKKIAEFQEFITKKRLADAGIDETKSLAQIVEDAGVDREEVKAAAIAASGAEPSSVDVAIDHNANSKMVMPKAELPDRFKGASQVTALSHPRWGQMFLTTYTQFTAMLAAADWKSMAGAEKLVRNYLEDPAINAWIWQRLAKTNAAKLEQILQTVLERTDFQLDRDLDRLLQEFHKPLEPELPEIASVPLHLHNLFQEALGEVNKSKSKPQDKKKSSKGFKS
;
A
#
# COMPACT_ATOMS: atom_id res chain seq x y z
N MET A 1 -36.75 0.40 -13.23
CA MET A 1 -35.33 -0.01 -13.12
C MET A 1 -35.37 -1.52 -12.82
N ASP A 2 -34.25 -2.24 -12.83
CA ASP A 2 -34.25 -3.68 -12.52
C ASP A 2 -34.78 -3.90 -11.09
N ALA A 3 -35.75 -4.79 -10.86
CA ALA A 3 -36.41 -4.94 -9.55
C ALA A 3 -35.41 -5.31 -8.44
N MET A 4 -34.36 -6.07 -8.78
CA MET A 4 -33.29 -6.42 -7.84
C MET A 4 -32.45 -5.20 -7.49
N LEU A 5 -32.18 -4.33 -8.45
CA LEU A 5 -31.42 -3.09 -8.27
C LEU A 5 -32.19 -2.08 -7.41
N GLU A 6 -33.50 -1.96 -7.62
CA GLU A 6 -34.39 -1.13 -6.79
C GLU A 6 -34.39 -1.63 -5.34
N ARG A 7 -34.52 -2.95 -5.13
CA ARG A 7 -34.48 -3.56 -3.79
C ARG A 7 -33.12 -3.38 -3.11
N ALA A 8 -32.02 -3.58 -3.85
CA ALA A 8 -30.67 -3.35 -3.35
C ALA A 8 -30.48 -1.89 -2.91
N TRP A 9 -31.00 -0.93 -3.67
CA TRP A 9 -30.92 0.48 -3.29
C TRP A 9 -31.72 0.79 -2.02
N GLU A 10 -32.93 0.25 -1.89
CA GLU A 10 -33.78 0.42 -0.71
C GLU A 10 -33.11 -0.11 0.56
N ILE A 11 -32.58 -1.34 0.54
CA ILE A 11 -31.87 -1.94 1.69
C ILE A 11 -30.69 -1.09 2.11
N LYS A 12 -29.95 -0.57 1.13
CA LYS A 12 -28.78 0.25 1.38
C LYS A 12 -29.14 1.59 2.02
N GLN A 13 -30.23 2.24 1.58
CA GLN A 13 -30.72 3.45 2.26
C GLN A 13 -31.13 3.14 3.69
N ASN A 14 -31.88 2.06 3.92
CA ASN A 14 -32.28 1.64 5.26
C ASN A 14 -31.07 1.34 6.17
N LEU A 15 -30.00 0.76 5.63
CA LEU A 15 -28.76 0.52 6.37
C LEU A 15 -28.05 1.82 6.75
N ILE A 16 -27.99 2.80 5.83
CA ILE A 16 -27.40 4.11 6.10
C ILE A 16 -28.23 4.84 7.17
N ASP A 17 -29.55 4.87 7.02
CA ASP A 17 -30.46 5.51 7.97
C ASP A 17 -30.35 4.86 9.35
N PHE A 18 -30.29 3.52 9.42
CA PHE A 18 -30.05 2.79 10.66
C PHE A 18 -28.77 3.22 11.39
N VAL A 19 -27.70 3.50 10.65
CA VAL A 19 -26.43 3.96 11.21
C VAL A 19 -26.49 5.42 11.64
N LEU A 20 -27.13 6.29 10.84
CA LEU A 20 -27.20 7.72 11.11
C LEU A 20 -28.19 8.09 12.23
N ASP A 21 -29.27 7.32 12.37
CA ASP A 21 -30.29 7.50 13.41
C ASP A 21 -29.96 6.74 14.70
N ALA A 22 -28.81 6.05 14.76
CA ALA A 22 -28.41 5.27 15.91
C ALA A 22 -28.09 6.14 17.13
N GLU A 23 -28.35 5.59 18.31
CA GLU A 23 -27.89 6.12 19.60
C GLU A 23 -26.98 5.10 20.30
N GLY A 24 -26.24 5.54 21.32
CA GLY A 24 -25.40 4.65 22.14
C GLY A 24 -24.12 4.19 21.44
N GLU A 25 -23.78 2.91 21.58
CA GLU A 25 -22.47 2.37 21.15
C GLU A 25 -22.22 2.49 19.65
N LEU A 26 -23.26 2.31 18.81
CA LEU A 26 -23.14 2.44 17.35
C LEU A 26 -22.85 3.90 16.94
N ALA A 27 -23.47 4.88 17.59
CA ALA A 27 -23.20 6.30 17.35
C ALA A 27 -21.77 6.67 17.77
N VAL A 28 -21.34 6.25 18.97
CA VAL A 28 -19.98 6.48 19.48
C VAL A 28 -18.93 5.85 18.55
N ALA A 29 -19.18 4.64 18.05
CA ALA A 29 -18.32 3.98 17.10
C ALA A 29 -18.22 4.74 15.77
N LEU A 30 -19.34 5.23 15.23
CA LEU A 30 -19.34 6.06 14.02
C LEU A 30 -18.55 7.35 14.23
N GLU A 31 -18.79 8.08 15.31
CA GLU A 31 -18.08 9.33 15.63
C GLU A 31 -16.58 9.11 15.76
N THR A 32 -16.17 8.04 16.47
CA THR A 32 -14.76 7.66 16.61
C THR A 32 -14.15 7.31 15.25
N TYR A 33 -14.86 6.51 14.45
CA TYR A 33 -14.41 6.10 13.12
C TYR A 33 -14.21 7.28 12.17
N VAL A 34 -15.12 8.26 12.21
CA VAL A 34 -15.05 9.50 11.44
C VAL A 34 -13.91 10.37 11.97
N ALA A 35 -13.77 10.53 13.28
CA ALA A 35 -12.71 11.34 13.89
C ALA A 35 -11.31 10.85 13.49
N ASP A 36 -11.07 9.54 13.58
CA ASP A 36 -9.79 8.90 13.23
C ASP A 36 -9.39 9.08 11.76
N ARG A 37 -10.39 9.20 10.87
CA ARG A 37 -10.18 9.32 9.41
C ARG A 37 -10.36 10.75 8.91
N SER A 38 -10.78 11.66 9.78
CA SER A 38 -10.85 13.08 9.50
C SER A 38 -9.47 13.73 9.66
N SER A 39 -8.70 13.81 8.58
CA SER A 39 -7.66 14.82 8.42
C SER A 39 -8.19 16.21 8.80
N ARG A 40 -7.31 17.10 9.29
CA ARG A 40 -7.67 18.45 9.76
C ARG A 40 -8.17 19.41 8.66
N GLU A 41 -8.37 18.95 7.44
CA GLU A 41 -8.89 19.75 6.32
C GLU A 41 -10.41 19.57 6.16
N ARG A 42 -11.13 20.62 5.75
CA ARG A 42 -12.58 20.54 5.55
C ARG A 42 -12.91 19.58 4.42
N TYR A 43 -13.67 18.54 4.73
CA TYR A 43 -14.17 17.55 3.78
C TYR A 43 -15.17 18.15 2.79
N ASP A 44 -15.07 17.70 1.53
CA ASP A 44 -16.18 17.76 0.59
C ASP A 44 -17.25 16.73 1.02
N ILE A 45 -18.53 17.01 0.73
CA ILE A 45 -19.68 16.15 1.07
C ILE A 45 -19.48 14.73 0.53
N ALA A 46 -18.90 14.61 -0.67
CA ALA A 46 -18.60 13.31 -1.27
C ALA A 46 -17.62 12.47 -0.44
N GLN A 47 -16.62 13.09 0.19
CA GLN A 47 -15.67 12.38 1.05
C GLN A 47 -16.32 11.98 2.38
N GLN A 48 -17.15 12.85 2.97
CA GLN A 48 -17.90 12.51 4.17
C GLN A 48 -18.83 11.31 3.93
N ASN A 49 -19.53 11.30 2.79
CA ASN A 49 -20.38 10.18 2.39
C ASN A 49 -19.58 8.88 2.20
N GLN A 50 -18.36 8.93 1.68
CA GLN A 50 -17.49 7.76 1.57
C GLN A 50 -17.05 7.22 2.94
N ILE A 51 -16.78 8.10 3.91
CA ILE A 51 -16.40 7.67 5.26
C ILE A 51 -17.58 6.94 5.93
N ILE A 52 -18.79 7.50 5.82
CA ILE A 52 -20.01 6.90 6.37
C ILE A 52 -20.31 5.56 5.68
N ASP A 53 -20.33 5.52 4.35
CA ASP A 53 -20.53 4.30 3.57
C ASP A 53 -19.53 3.21 3.96
N ARG A 54 -18.25 3.56 4.11
CA ARG A 54 -17.22 2.62 4.55
C ARG A 54 -17.47 2.13 5.97
N PHE A 55 -17.90 3.00 6.89
CA PHE A 55 -18.27 2.57 8.25
C PHE A 55 -19.41 1.55 8.23
N THR A 56 -20.43 1.72 7.37
CA THR A 56 -21.56 0.77 7.31
C THR A 56 -21.12 -0.68 7.05
N VAL A 57 -20.00 -0.88 6.37
CA VAL A 57 -19.49 -2.22 6.00
C VAL A 57 -18.30 -2.65 6.84
N GLU A 58 -17.34 -1.75 7.08
CA GLU A 58 -16.05 -2.05 7.72
C GLU A 58 -15.95 -1.55 9.17
N GLY A 59 -16.93 -0.77 9.63
CA GLY A 59 -16.99 -0.28 11.01
C GLY A 59 -17.06 -1.44 12.01
N LYS A 60 -16.64 -1.17 13.23
CA LYS A 60 -16.74 -2.11 14.35
C LYS A 60 -17.47 -1.47 15.52
N VAL A 61 -18.44 -2.19 16.06
CA VAL A 61 -19.14 -1.91 17.33
C VAL A 61 -18.94 -3.13 18.22
N GLY A 62 -17.99 -3.05 19.14
CA GLY A 62 -17.43 -4.23 19.78
C GLY A 62 -16.85 -5.20 18.74
N GLU A 63 -17.37 -6.42 18.70
CA GLU A 63 -16.95 -7.48 17.76
C GLU A 63 -17.83 -7.56 16.49
N GLN A 64 -18.84 -6.70 16.36
CA GLN A 64 -19.83 -6.75 15.27
C GLN A 64 -19.66 -5.59 14.28
N THR A 65 -20.06 -5.82 13.04
CA THR A 65 -20.17 -4.76 12.02
C THR A 65 -21.56 -4.10 12.07
N PRO A 66 -21.73 -2.88 11.52
CA PRO A 66 -23.07 -2.28 11.43
C PRO A 66 -24.05 -3.11 10.59
N ILE A 67 -23.58 -3.84 9.58
CA ILE A 67 -24.40 -4.83 8.87
C ILE A 67 -24.92 -5.92 9.82
N ASP A 68 -24.07 -6.45 10.71
CA ASP A 68 -24.50 -7.49 11.66
C ASP A 68 -25.59 -6.97 12.60
N LEU A 69 -25.42 -5.74 13.10
CA LEU A 69 -26.39 -5.07 13.96
C LEU A 69 -27.71 -4.80 13.21
N PHE A 70 -27.64 -4.39 11.95
CA PHE A 70 -28.81 -4.16 11.10
C PHE A 70 -29.58 -5.46 10.83
N ILE A 71 -28.87 -6.55 10.50
CA ILE A 71 -29.46 -7.88 10.28
C ILE A 71 -30.17 -8.40 11.54
N GLN A 72 -29.63 -8.09 12.72
CA GLN A 72 -30.22 -8.45 14.02
C GLN A 72 -31.42 -7.58 14.40
N SER A 73 -31.40 -6.29 14.06
CA SER A 73 -32.51 -5.38 14.36
C SER A 73 -33.71 -5.55 13.43
N GLN A 74 -33.53 -6.23 12.29
CA GLN A 74 -34.56 -6.45 11.28
C GLN A 74 -34.88 -7.95 11.11
N PRO A 75 -35.73 -8.55 11.98
CA PRO A 75 -36.06 -9.97 11.89
C PRO A 75 -36.84 -10.33 10.60
N ASP A 76 -37.57 -9.37 10.04
CA ASP A 76 -38.42 -9.57 8.86
C ASP A 76 -37.68 -9.44 7.52
N LEU A 77 -36.35 -9.26 7.52
CA LEU A 77 -35.56 -9.29 6.29
C LEU A 77 -35.72 -10.63 5.58
N SER A 78 -36.02 -10.57 4.28
CA SER A 78 -36.07 -11.76 3.44
C SER A 78 -34.69 -12.42 3.36
N GLU A 79 -34.67 -13.72 3.05
CA GLU A 79 -33.41 -14.45 2.86
C GLU A 79 -32.55 -13.82 1.75
N GLY A 80 -33.17 -13.31 0.68
CA GLY A 80 -32.48 -12.59 -0.38
C GLY A 80 -31.80 -11.31 0.09
N ASP A 81 -32.47 -10.53 0.94
CA ASP A 81 -31.90 -9.29 1.49
C ASP A 81 -30.74 -9.59 2.45
N ARG A 82 -30.88 -10.63 3.29
CA ARG A 82 -29.81 -11.09 4.18
C ARG A 82 -28.60 -11.53 3.38
N ASN A 83 -28.78 -12.36 2.35
CA ASN A 83 -27.69 -12.80 1.48
C ASN A 83 -27.01 -11.63 0.74
N LEU A 84 -27.76 -10.60 0.36
CA LEU A 84 -27.21 -9.40 -0.27
C LEU A 84 -26.34 -8.60 0.71
N LEU A 85 -26.81 -8.36 1.92
CA LEU A 85 -26.05 -7.68 2.99
C LEU A 85 -24.78 -8.44 3.37
N GLU A 86 -24.88 -9.76 3.51
CA GLU A 86 -23.76 -10.67 3.75
C GLU A 86 -22.71 -10.58 2.63
N SER A 87 -23.18 -10.59 1.38
CA SER A 87 -22.32 -10.42 0.20
C SER A 87 -21.63 -9.05 0.22
N TRP A 88 -22.32 -7.98 0.63
CA TRP A 88 -21.71 -6.67 0.79
C TRP A 88 -20.65 -6.65 1.88
N ARG A 89 -20.90 -7.27 3.03
CA ARG A 89 -19.94 -7.38 4.14
C ARG A 89 -18.64 -8.06 3.70
N GLN A 90 -18.76 -9.12 2.88
CA GLN A 90 -17.62 -9.96 2.52
C GLN A 90 -16.87 -9.48 1.27
N ARG A 91 -17.59 -8.91 0.29
CA ARG A 91 -17.06 -8.69 -1.07
C ARG A 91 -17.05 -7.23 -1.50
N SER A 92 -17.62 -6.30 -0.73
CA SER A 92 -17.50 -4.87 -1.08
C SER A 92 -16.10 -4.38 -0.80
N PHE A 93 -15.58 -3.54 -1.67
CA PHE A 93 -14.25 -2.98 -1.50
C PHE A 93 -14.10 -1.63 -2.16
N THR A 94 -13.16 -0.85 -1.64
CA THR A 94 -12.75 0.43 -2.21
C THR A 94 -11.60 0.20 -3.19
N GLY A 95 -11.60 0.88 -4.33
CA GLY A 95 -10.60 0.73 -5.36
C GLY A 95 -10.36 2.02 -6.15
N LEU A 96 -9.29 2.01 -6.94
CA LEU A 96 -9.05 3.00 -7.98
C LEU A 96 -9.47 2.41 -9.31
N PHE A 97 -10.57 2.91 -9.86
CA PHE A 97 -11.21 2.37 -11.04
C PHE A 97 -11.02 3.29 -12.23
N GLU A 98 -10.62 2.75 -13.37
CA GLU A 98 -10.73 3.44 -14.65
C GLU A 98 -12.02 3.06 -15.36
N ILE A 99 -12.70 4.06 -15.93
CA ILE A 99 -13.85 3.83 -16.80
C ILE A 99 -13.35 3.31 -18.15
N SER A 100 -13.44 1.99 -18.37
CA SER A 100 -13.06 1.36 -19.64
C SER A 100 -14.19 1.37 -20.67
N GLN A 101 -15.45 1.36 -20.23
CA GLN A 101 -16.62 1.46 -21.12
C GLN A 101 -17.77 2.20 -20.43
N ILE A 102 -18.55 2.94 -21.23
CA ILE A 102 -19.80 3.60 -20.79
C ILE A 102 -20.92 3.11 -21.69
N SER A 103 -21.95 2.52 -21.07
CA SER A 103 -23.19 2.10 -21.71
C SER A 103 -24.36 2.86 -21.07
N PRO A 104 -25.56 2.90 -21.69
CA PRO A 104 -26.70 3.65 -21.16
C PRO A 104 -27.12 3.26 -19.74
N ASP A 105 -26.89 2.02 -19.33
CA ASP A 105 -27.31 1.43 -18.06
C ASP A 105 -26.20 0.70 -17.31
N CYS A 106 -24.93 0.84 -17.74
CA CYS A 106 -23.79 0.15 -17.13
C CYS A 106 -22.47 0.88 -17.39
N PHE A 107 -21.52 0.73 -16.46
CA PHE A 107 -20.11 1.04 -16.64
C PHE A 107 -19.30 -0.24 -16.62
N ASP A 108 -18.26 -0.31 -17.46
CA ASP A 108 -17.18 -1.24 -17.20
C ASP A 108 -16.04 -0.48 -16.54
N LEU A 109 -15.68 -0.93 -15.35
CA LEU A 109 -14.62 -0.39 -14.54
C LEU A 109 -13.45 -1.36 -14.48
N THR A 110 -12.23 -0.85 -14.59
CA THR A 110 -11.02 -1.64 -14.38
C THR A 110 -10.33 -1.18 -13.10
N ASN A 111 -10.15 -2.07 -12.13
CA ASN A 111 -9.40 -1.76 -10.92
C ASN A 111 -7.91 -1.66 -11.25
N TRP A 112 -7.33 -0.47 -11.14
CA TRP A 112 -5.92 -0.22 -11.44
C TRP A 112 -4.97 -1.01 -10.55
N LEU A 113 -5.38 -1.40 -9.35
CA LEU A 113 -4.52 -2.12 -8.42
C LEU A 113 -4.31 -3.57 -8.83
N THR A 114 -5.31 -4.19 -9.49
CA THR A 114 -5.35 -5.64 -9.75
C THR A 114 -5.58 -6.00 -11.22
N ALA A 115 -5.87 -5.00 -12.05
CA ALA A 115 -6.31 -5.15 -13.45
C ALA A 115 -7.59 -5.99 -13.62
N LYS A 116 -8.40 -6.17 -12.57
CA LYS A 116 -9.71 -6.86 -12.65
C LYS A 116 -10.79 -5.92 -13.20
N HIS A 117 -11.74 -6.50 -13.92
CA HIS A 117 -12.83 -5.78 -14.58
C HIS A 117 -14.17 -6.01 -13.87
N TYR A 118 -14.99 -4.96 -13.80
CA TYR A 118 -16.26 -4.94 -13.08
C TYR A 118 -17.34 -4.25 -13.92
N ALA A 119 -18.45 -4.95 -14.16
CA ALA A 119 -19.66 -4.36 -14.71
C ALA A 119 -20.49 -3.75 -13.59
N VAL A 120 -20.65 -2.42 -13.60
CA VAL A 120 -21.28 -1.63 -12.54
C VAL A 120 -22.56 -0.98 -13.03
N LYS A 121 -23.69 -1.33 -12.43
CA LYS A 121 -24.99 -0.71 -12.70
C LYS A 121 -25.18 0.57 -11.88
N PRO A 122 -25.77 1.62 -12.48
CA PRO A 122 -26.17 2.81 -11.76
C PRO A 122 -27.37 2.50 -10.86
N ASN A 123 -27.31 2.85 -9.58
CA ASN A 123 -28.34 2.50 -8.59
C ASN A 123 -29.28 3.65 -8.22
N SER A 124 -29.16 4.82 -8.86
CA SER A 124 -30.11 5.92 -8.67
C SER A 124 -30.30 6.73 -9.95
N LEU A 125 -31.47 7.37 -10.10
CA LEU A 125 -31.76 8.27 -11.22
C LEU A 125 -30.81 9.47 -11.27
N ASN A 126 -30.43 10.01 -10.10
CA ASN A 126 -29.47 11.10 -10.02
C ASN A 126 -28.12 10.67 -10.59
N PHE A 127 -27.66 9.47 -10.23
CA PHE A 127 -26.42 8.95 -10.76
C PHE A 127 -26.50 8.71 -12.28
N ILE A 128 -27.64 8.20 -12.80
CA ILE A 128 -27.88 8.08 -14.25
C ILE A 128 -27.70 9.43 -14.97
N GLN A 129 -28.19 10.53 -14.38
CA GLN A 129 -28.01 11.87 -14.95
C GLN A 129 -26.54 12.30 -14.91
N GLU A 130 -25.83 12.00 -13.82
CA GLU A 130 -24.39 12.26 -13.70
C GLU A 130 -23.56 11.45 -14.71
N MET A 131 -24.02 10.25 -15.12
CA MET A 131 -23.34 9.41 -16.11
C MET A 131 -23.01 10.16 -17.40
N SER A 132 -23.89 11.08 -17.81
CA SER A 132 -23.69 11.89 -19.02
C SER A 132 -22.44 12.78 -18.99
N ARG A 133 -21.88 13.04 -17.80
CA ARG A 133 -20.71 13.91 -17.61
C ARG A 133 -19.40 13.13 -17.61
N PHE A 134 -19.45 11.83 -17.36
CA PHE A 134 -18.26 11.00 -17.23
C PHE A 134 -17.65 10.65 -18.58
N LYS A 135 -16.34 10.42 -18.58
CA LYS A 135 -15.58 10.16 -19.81
C LYS A 135 -14.74 8.90 -19.67
N LEU A 136 -14.65 8.14 -20.76
CA LEU A 136 -13.73 7.00 -20.88
C LEU A 136 -12.31 7.39 -20.46
N GLY A 137 -11.67 6.57 -19.65
CA GLY A 137 -10.32 6.80 -19.11
C GLY A 137 -10.24 7.72 -17.89
N GLU A 138 -11.38 8.17 -17.34
CA GLU A 138 -11.40 8.85 -16.04
C GLU A 138 -11.14 7.85 -14.91
N ILE A 139 -10.40 8.30 -13.89
CA ILE A 139 -10.09 7.54 -12.69
C ILE A 139 -11.04 7.94 -11.58
N TRP A 140 -11.62 6.95 -10.91
CA TRP A 140 -12.48 7.10 -9.75
C TRP A 140 -11.88 6.41 -8.54
N LEU A 141 -11.91 7.12 -7.41
CA LEU A 141 -11.84 6.46 -6.11
C LEU A 141 -13.28 6.14 -5.68
N ALA A 142 -13.63 4.87 -5.64
CA ALA A 142 -14.99 4.43 -5.37
C ALA A 142 -15.02 3.15 -4.54
N ARG A 143 -16.14 2.91 -3.86
CA ARG A 143 -16.47 1.60 -3.31
C ARG A 143 -17.52 0.94 -4.20
N ILE A 144 -17.29 -0.31 -4.56
CA ILE A 144 -18.29 -1.13 -5.27
C ILE A 144 -18.75 -2.27 -4.37
N ALA A 145 -20.01 -2.65 -4.53
CA ALA A 145 -20.65 -3.74 -3.81
C ALA A 145 -21.32 -4.69 -4.81
N PRO A 146 -21.32 -6.01 -4.57
CA PRO A 146 -21.94 -6.96 -5.49
C PRO A 146 -23.46 -6.80 -5.48
N LEU A 147 -24.06 -6.79 -6.66
CA LEU A 147 -25.49 -7.02 -6.84
C LEU A 147 -25.73 -8.51 -7.09
N THR A 148 -24.94 -9.11 -7.98
CA THR A 148 -24.87 -10.55 -8.25
C THR A 148 -23.40 -10.96 -8.32
N ASP A 149 -23.10 -12.21 -8.69
CA ASP A 149 -21.71 -12.65 -8.84
C ASP A 149 -20.92 -11.87 -9.90
N ASN A 150 -21.60 -11.40 -10.95
CA ASN A 150 -20.97 -10.76 -12.11
C ASN A 150 -21.39 -9.30 -12.32
N CYS A 151 -22.26 -8.77 -11.46
CA CYS A 151 -22.77 -7.40 -11.58
C CYS A 151 -22.64 -6.68 -10.24
N TRP A 152 -22.19 -5.44 -10.30
CA TRP A 152 -21.84 -4.63 -9.15
C TRP A 152 -22.63 -3.32 -9.16
N ILE A 153 -22.67 -2.65 -8.02
CA ILE A 153 -23.24 -1.32 -7.85
C ILE A 153 -22.23 -0.43 -7.13
N LEU A 154 -22.37 0.88 -7.27
CA LEU A 154 -21.61 1.82 -6.45
C LEU A 154 -22.17 1.88 -5.03
N SER A 155 -21.31 1.70 -4.03
CA SER A 155 -21.69 1.86 -2.63
C SER A 155 -21.81 3.32 -2.22
N SER A 156 -21.18 4.25 -2.92
CA SER A 156 -21.42 5.68 -2.71
C SER A 156 -21.13 6.45 -3.99
N SER A 157 -21.37 7.77 -4.00
CA SER A 157 -20.85 8.62 -5.07
C SER A 157 -19.32 8.42 -5.19
N PRO A 158 -18.80 8.21 -6.41
CA PRO A 158 -17.37 8.11 -6.64
C PRO A 158 -16.72 9.48 -6.44
N ILE A 159 -15.44 9.50 -6.08
CA ILE A 159 -14.63 10.71 -6.14
C ILE A 159 -13.92 10.72 -7.49
N PRO A 160 -14.35 11.55 -8.45
CA PRO A 160 -13.71 11.64 -9.75
C PRO A 160 -12.35 12.34 -9.63
N MET A 161 -11.30 11.67 -10.10
CA MET A 161 -9.94 12.22 -10.17
C MET A 161 -9.61 12.74 -11.58
N GLY A 162 -10.52 12.56 -12.53
CA GLY A 162 -10.34 12.90 -13.94
C GLY A 162 -9.40 11.93 -14.66
N LYS A 163 -8.97 12.31 -15.87
CA LYS A 163 -7.97 11.55 -16.62
C LYS A 163 -6.58 11.83 -16.05
N LEU A 164 -5.97 10.82 -15.43
CA LEU A 164 -4.66 10.95 -14.82
C LEU A 164 -3.58 10.48 -15.81
N GLY A 165 -2.61 11.36 -16.10
CA GLY A 165 -1.35 10.92 -16.72
C GLY A 165 -0.53 10.06 -15.76
N LYS A 166 0.44 9.30 -16.28
CA LYS A 166 1.22 8.30 -15.52
C LYS A 166 1.77 8.82 -14.18
N PRO A 167 2.38 10.02 -14.08
CA PRO A 167 2.89 10.50 -12.80
C PRO A 167 1.80 10.78 -11.76
N LYS A 168 0.65 11.32 -12.19
CA LYS A 168 -0.47 11.58 -11.27
C LYS A 168 -1.17 10.30 -10.84
N LEU A 169 -1.24 9.31 -11.73
CA LEU A 169 -1.78 8.00 -11.42
C LEU A 169 -0.89 7.25 -10.42
N ALA A 170 0.44 7.28 -10.60
CA ALA A 170 1.38 6.73 -9.63
C ALA A 170 1.23 7.38 -8.24
N VAL A 171 1.04 8.70 -8.17
CA VAL A 171 0.74 9.41 -6.92
C VAL A 171 -0.61 8.97 -6.34
N ALA A 172 -1.65 8.84 -7.17
CA ALA A 172 -2.97 8.38 -6.71
C ALA A 172 -2.90 6.97 -6.10
N ILE A 173 -2.15 6.04 -6.71
CA ILE A 173 -1.93 4.69 -6.19
C ILE A 173 -1.12 4.71 -4.90
N GLY A 174 -0.08 5.53 -4.81
CA GLY A 174 0.66 5.74 -3.55
C GLY A 174 -0.23 6.26 -2.42
N ASN A 175 -1.06 7.26 -2.71
CA ASN A 175 -2.04 7.79 -1.76
C ASN A 175 -3.10 6.74 -1.39
N PHE A 176 -3.50 5.89 -2.34
CA PHE A 176 -4.42 4.79 -2.07
C PHE A 176 -3.81 3.80 -1.08
N LYS A 177 -2.57 3.34 -1.34
CA LYS A 177 -1.84 2.41 -0.48
C LYS A 177 -1.74 2.94 0.96
N GLN A 178 -1.54 4.24 1.13
CA GLN A 178 -1.42 4.85 2.46
C GLN A 178 -2.75 4.93 3.23
N ASN A 179 -3.85 5.27 2.54
CA ASN A 179 -5.14 5.59 3.18
C ASN A 179 -6.16 4.43 3.16
N TYR A 180 -5.95 3.43 2.29
CA TYR A 180 -6.86 2.31 2.04
C TYR A 180 -6.12 0.96 2.10
N LYS A 181 -5.23 0.81 3.09
CA LYS A 181 -4.38 -0.39 3.28
C LYS A 181 -5.16 -1.70 3.24
N ASN A 182 -6.29 -1.76 3.96
CA ASN A 182 -7.15 -2.95 4.02
C ASN A 182 -7.86 -3.26 2.69
N SER A 183 -7.92 -2.31 1.77
CA SER A 183 -8.52 -2.50 0.44
C SER A 183 -7.49 -2.85 -0.63
N LEU A 184 -6.19 -2.77 -0.32
CA LEU A 184 -5.11 -3.11 -1.24
C LEU A 184 -5.19 -4.60 -1.63
N TYR A 185 -5.45 -4.86 -2.92
CA TYR A 185 -5.65 -6.21 -3.47
C TYR A 185 -6.79 -7.02 -2.84
N SER A 186 -7.73 -6.35 -2.15
CA SER A 186 -8.89 -7.01 -1.52
C SER A 186 -9.75 -7.81 -2.50
N ASP A 187 -9.77 -7.40 -3.78
CA ASP A 187 -10.46 -8.08 -4.86
C ASP A 187 -9.61 -9.15 -5.56
N ALA A 188 -8.35 -9.31 -5.16
CA ALA A 188 -7.40 -10.29 -5.69
C ALA A 188 -6.55 -10.88 -4.55
N PRO A 189 -7.15 -11.69 -3.65
CA PRO A 189 -6.44 -12.30 -2.52
C PRO A 189 -5.21 -13.11 -2.94
N GLU A 190 -5.22 -13.68 -4.15
CA GLU A 190 -4.09 -14.36 -4.74
C GLU A 190 -2.86 -13.45 -4.97
N LEU A 191 -3.08 -12.17 -5.32
CA LEU A 191 -2.00 -11.19 -5.48
C LEU A 191 -1.48 -10.72 -4.12
N LEU A 192 -2.37 -10.56 -3.14
CA LEU A 192 -2.00 -10.22 -1.77
C LEU A 192 -1.13 -11.31 -1.14
N GLU A 193 -1.51 -12.57 -1.32
CA GLU A 193 -0.75 -13.72 -0.83
C GLU A 193 0.62 -13.81 -1.49
N GLN A 194 0.70 -13.67 -2.82
CA GLN A 194 1.99 -13.63 -3.53
C GLN A 194 2.88 -12.46 -3.07
N ALA A 195 2.28 -11.31 -2.76
CA ALA A 195 3.02 -10.18 -2.21
C ALA A 195 3.59 -10.52 -0.82
N TRP A 196 2.83 -11.18 0.05
CA TRP A 196 3.34 -11.63 1.35
C TRP A 196 4.43 -12.70 1.25
N GLN A 197 4.23 -13.71 0.39
CA GLN A 197 5.23 -14.75 0.14
C GLN A 197 6.55 -14.16 -0.35
N SER A 198 6.51 -13.08 -1.14
CA SER A 198 7.73 -12.41 -1.60
C SER A 198 8.53 -11.75 -0.45
N VAL A 199 7.86 -11.28 0.60
CA VAL A 199 8.51 -10.70 1.79
C VAL A 199 9.19 -11.79 2.61
N GLU A 200 8.51 -12.92 2.77
CA GLU A 200 9.07 -14.09 3.43
C GLU A 200 10.28 -14.65 2.67
N GLN A 201 10.17 -14.78 1.35
CA GLN A 201 11.29 -15.22 0.52
C GLN A 201 12.46 -14.23 0.58
N TYR A 202 12.20 -12.92 0.53
CA TYR A 202 13.24 -11.90 0.72
C TYR A 202 13.95 -12.06 2.06
N HIS A 203 13.21 -12.37 3.13
CA HIS A 203 13.80 -12.61 4.44
C HIS A 203 14.70 -13.86 4.44
N ILE A 204 14.25 -14.97 3.86
CA ILE A 204 15.04 -16.19 3.73
C ILE A 204 16.34 -15.88 2.97
N ASP A 205 16.23 -15.25 1.80
CA ASP A 205 17.39 -14.90 0.98
C ASP A 205 18.34 -13.94 1.73
N PHE A 206 17.80 -13.00 2.50
CA PHE A 206 18.60 -12.08 3.32
C PHE A 206 19.38 -12.84 4.38
N THR A 207 18.74 -13.76 5.11
CA THR A 207 19.41 -14.55 6.14
C THR A 207 20.45 -15.50 5.55
N GLU A 208 20.21 -16.05 4.35
CA GLU A 208 21.16 -16.89 3.63
C GLU A 208 22.40 -16.10 3.19
N PHE A 209 22.21 -14.88 2.67
CA PHE A 209 23.31 -14.05 2.19
C PHE A 209 24.12 -13.39 3.31
N PHE A 210 23.46 -12.91 4.36
CA PHE A 210 24.08 -12.19 5.48
C PHE A 210 24.42 -13.07 6.69
N ASP A 211 24.02 -14.34 6.69
CA ASP A 211 24.14 -15.29 7.81
C ASP A 211 23.46 -14.80 9.11
N SER A 212 22.49 -13.89 8.96
CA SER A 212 21.80 -13.22 10.06
C SER A 212 20.58 -12.45 9.55
N ASP A 213 19.58 -12.23 10.41
CA ASP A 213 18.47 -11.30 10.15
C ASP A 213 18.83 -9.84 10.47
N GLU A 214 20.04 -9.61 10.97
CA GLU A 214 20.60 -8.32 11.38
C GLU A 214 22.03 -8.16 10.88
N VAL A 215 22.30 -7.04 10.19
CA VAL A 215 23.65 -6.65 9.79
C VAL A 215 23.88 -5.18 10.06
N THR A 216 25.00 -4.84 10.67
CA THR A 216 25.37 -3.45 10.97
C THR A 216 26.66 -3.07 10.26
N LEU A 217 26.58 -2.07 9.38
CA LEU A 217 27.70 -1.59 8.56
C LEU A 217 27.62 -0.06 8.43
N SER A 218 28.66 0.58 7.90
CA SER A 218 28.50 1.98 7.47
C SER A 218 27.60 2.06 6.24
N GLY A 219 26.94 3.20 6.02
CA GLY A 219 26.03 3.39 4.89
C GLY A 219 26.66 3.07 3.54
N TYR A 220 27.94 3.43 3.35
CA TYR A 220 28.70 3.11 2.16
C TYR A 220 28.85 1.59 1.94
N HIS A 221 29.29 0.85 2.96
CA HIS A 221 29.49 -0.60 2.87
C HIS A 221 28.17 -1.35 2.76
N LEU A 222 27.14 -0.90 3.49
CA LEU A 222 25.82 -1.48 3.43
C LEU A 222 25.21 -1.32 2.04
N ASN A 223 25.34 -0.14 1.41
CA ASN A 223 24.85 0.09 0.05
C ASN A 223 25.51 -0.86 -0.96
N LYS A 224 26.83 -1.08 -0.84
CA LYS A 224 27.55 -2.05 -1.67
C LYS A 224 27.04 -3.47 -1.43
N LYS A 225 26.87 -3.87 -0.17
CA LYS A 225 26.37 -5.20 0.20
C LYS A 225 24.94 -5.45 -0.24
N ILE A 226 24.07 -4.44 -0.22
CA ILE A 226 22.71 -4.56 -0.75
C ILE A 226 22.76 -4.77 -2.27
N ALA A 227 23.65 -4.12 -3.01
CA ALA A 227 23.80 -4.37 -4.44
C ALA A 227 24.25 -5.81 -4.73
N GLU A 228 25.25 -6.31 -4.00
CA GLU A 228 25.69 -7.72 -4.07
C GLU A 228 24.55 -8.69 -3.73
N PHE A 229 23.74 -8.36 -2.72
CA PHE A 229 22.57 -9.15 -2.32
C PHE A 229 21.47 -9.17 -3.40
N GLN A 230 21.22 -8.04 -4.08
CA GLN A 230 20.28 -8.01 -5.21
C GLN A 230 20.75 -8.91 -6.34
N GLU A 231 22.05 -8.90 -6.68
CA GLU A 231 22.62 -9.81 -7.69
C GLU A 231 22.45 -11.28 -7.28
N PHE A 232 22.66 -11.59 -5.98
CA PHE A 232 22.43 -12.93 -5.44
C PHE A 232 20.98 -13.39 -5.63
N ILE A 233 20.00 -12.57 -5.25
CA ILE A 233 18.57 -12.90 -5.43
C ILE A 233 18.22 -13.08 -6.91
N THR A 234 18.70 -12.19 -7.80
CA THR A 234 18.45 -12.30 -9.23
C THR A 234 18.98 -13.61 -9.80
N LYS A 235 20.21 -14.02 -9.43
CA LYS A 235 20.77 -15.31 -9.86
C LYS A 235 19.95 -16.49 -9.36
N LYS A 236 19.55 -16.49 -8.09
CA LYS A 236 18.71 -17.54 -7.50
C LYS A 236 17.38 -17.69 -8.24
N ARG A 237 16.75 -16.57 -8.62
CA ARG A 237 15.51 -16.59 -9.41
C ARG A 237 15.68 -17.12 -10.82
N LEU A 238 16.79 -16.76 -11.48
CA LEU A 238 17.12 -17.30 -12.79
C LEU A 238 17.32 -18.82 -12.69
N ALA A 239 18.01 -19.29 -11.66
CA ALA A 239 18.18 -20.71 -11.37
C ALA A 239 16.86 -21.45 -11.20
N ASP A 240 15.97 -20.91 -10.35
CA ASP A 240 14.64 -21.47 -10.08
C ASP A 240 13.77 -21.50 -11.36
N ALA A 241 14.03 -20.59 -12.30
CA ALA A 241 13.41 -20.56 -13.63
C ALA A 241 14.07 -21.50 -14.65
N GLY A 242 15.10 -22.27 -14.26
CA GLY A 242 15.84 -23.19 -15.13
C GLY A 242 16.84 -22.50 -16.06
N ILE A 243 17.24 -21.26 -15.76
CA ILE A 243 18.23 -20.48 -16.49
C ILE A 243 19.60 -20.67 -15.85
N ASP A 244 20.63 -20.94 -16.66
CA ASP A 244 21.98 -21.29 -16.22
C ASP A 244 22.62 -20.26 -15.28
N GLU A 245 22.88 -20.69 -14.04
CA GLU A 245 23.47 -19.92 -12.93
C GLU A 245 24.88 -19.37 -13.19
N THR A 246 25.61 -19.97 -14.13
CA THR A 246 27.01 -19.64 -14.40
C THR A 246 27.19 -18.47 -15.36
N LYS A 247 26.12 -18.02 -16.00
CA LYS A 247 26.15 -16.98 -17.02
C LYS A 247 25.64 -15.66 -16.44
N SER A 248 26.40 -14.59 -16.67
CA SER A 248 25.89 -13.24 -16.46
C SER A 248 24.73 -12.95 -17.42
N LEU A 249 23.84 -12.03 -17.05
CA LEU A 249 22.75 -11.52 -17.91
C LEU A 249 23.24 -11.11 -19.32
N ALA A 250 24.50 -10.68 -19.44
CA ALA A 250 25.13 -10.37 -20.72
C ALA A 250 25.49 -11.63 -21.54
N GLN A 251 25.97 -12.69 -20.89
CA GLN A 251 26.35 -13.95 -21.54
C GLN A 251 25.14 -14.79 -21.97
N ILE A 252 24.02 -14.72 -21.24
CA ILE A 252 22.77 -15.40 -21.62
C ILE A 252 22.21 -14.83 -22.93
N VAL A 253 22.32 -13.51 -23.13
CA VAL A 253 21.90 -12.83 -24.37
C VAL A 253 22.86 -13.16 -25.52
N GLU A 254 24.15 -13.25 -25.24
CA GLU A 254 25.20 -13.58 -26.22
C GLU A 254 25.07 -15.03 -26.74
N ASP A 255 24.76 -15.99 -25.86
CA ASP A 255 24.59 -17.41 -26.22
C ASP A 255 23.29 -17.71 -26.97
N ALA A 256 22.28 -16.83 -26.88
CA ALA A 256 21.06 -16.92 -27.69
C ALA A 256 21.28 -16.51 -29.16
N GLY A 257 22.49 -16.04 -29.51
CA GLY A 257 22.88 -15.70 -30.88
C GLY A 257 22.20 -14.45 -31.44
N VAL A 258 21.67 -13.59 -30.57
CA VAL A 258 21.02 -12.33 -30.97
C VAL A 258 21.77 -11.17 -30.34
N ASP A 259 22.20 -10.22 -31.17
CA ASP A 259 22.91 -9.03 -30.70
C ASP A 259 22.06 -8.27 -29.67
N ARG A 260 22.67 -7.82 -28.58
CA ARG A 260 21.94 -7.20 -27.45
C ARG A 260 21.24 -5.91 -27.88
N GLU A 261 21.81 -5.21 -28.87
CA GLU A 261 21.20 -4.06 -29.52
C GLU A 261 20.05 -4.46 -30.47
N GLU A 262 20.11 -5.62 -31.13
CA GLU A 262 19.01 -6.15 -31.96
C GLU A 262 17.84 -6.67 -31.12
N VAL A 263 18.06 -7.35 -30.00
CA VAL A 263 16.97 -7.74 -29.07
C VAL A 263 16.32 -6.50 -28.48
N LYS A 264 17.11 -5.50 -28.07
CA LYS A 264 16.60 -4.21 -27.61
C LYS A 264 15.83 -3.50 -28.70
N ALA A 265 16.36 -3.40 -29.92
CA ALA A 265 15.71 -2.75 -31.05
C ALA A 265 14.42 -3.48 -31.49
N ALA A 266 14.41 -4.82 -31.49
CA ALA A 266 13.24 -5.61 -31.85
C ALA A 266 12.14 -5.54 -30.78
N ALA A 267 12.50 -5.56 -29.49
CA ALA A 267 11.56 -5.37 -28.38
C ALA A 267 11.00 -3.94 -28.36
N ILE A 268 11.84 -2.92 -28.59
CA ILE A 268 11.43 -1.50 -28.73
C ILE A 268 10.50 -1.32 -29.95
N ALA A 269 10.81 -1.96 -31.08
CA ALA A 269 10.02 -1.88 -32.30
C ALA A 269 8.67 -2.61 -32.20
N ALA A 270 8.62 -3.73 -31.47
CA ALA A 270 7.39 -4.51 -31.28
C ALA A 270 6.46 -3.93 -30.19
N SER A 271 7.01 -3.23 -29.18
CA SER A 271 6.24 -2.72 -28.03
C SER A 271 6.09 -1.20 -27.97
N GLY A 272 6.89 -0.44 -28.74
CA GLY A 272 6.93 1.03 -28.68
C GLY A 272 7.49 1.58 -27.36
N ALA A 273 8.08 0.74 -26.51
CA ALA A 273 8.58 1.11 -25.18
C ALA A 273 10.03 1.67 -25.21
N GLU A 274 10.42 2.40 -24.16
CA GLU A 274 11.77 2.95 -24.03
C GLU A 274 12.82 1.93 -23.54
N PRO A 275 14.13 2.14 -23.81
CA PRO A 275 15.20 1.16 -23.55
C PRO A 275 15.31 0.69 -22.10
N SER A 276 14.90 1.49 -21.12
CA SER A 276 14.91 1.12 -19.69
C SER A 276 13.87 0.06 -19.32
N SER A 277 12.84 -0.13 -20.15
CA SER A 277 11.79 -1.13 -19.93
C SER A 277 12.20 -2.53 -20.42
N VAL A 278 13.26 -2.62 -21.24
CA VAL A 278 13.73 -3.88 -21.81
C VAL A 278 14.55 -4.69 -20.81
N ASP A 279 15.27 -4.04 -19.89
CA ASP A 279 16.01 -4.74 -18.84
C ASP A 279 15.06 -5.48 -17.86
N VAL A 280 13.81 -5.02 -17.72
CA VAL A 280 12.75 -5.68 -16.92
C VAL A 280 12.22 -6.94 -17.60
N ALA A 281 12.15 -6.96 -18.94
CA ALA A 281 11.59 -8.07 -19.70
C ALA A 281 12.49 -9.33 -19.71
N ILE A 282 13.78 -9.18 -19.44
CA ILE A 282 14.77 -10.28 -19.43
C ILE A 282 14.76 -11.03 -18.09
N ASP A 283 14.25 -10.41 -17.01
CA ASP A 283 14.19 -10.97 -15.65
C ASP A 283 12.96 -11.85 -15.38
N HIS A 284 12.17 -12.20 -16.40
CA HIS A 284 10.87 -12.82 -16.20
C HIS A 284 10.77 -14.28 -16.63
N ASN A 285 10.33 -15.10 -15.67
CA ASN A 285 9.52 -16.26 -15.96
C ASN A 285 8.20 -15.75 -16.57
N ALA A 286 7.88 -16.14 -17.82
CA ALA A 286 6.76 -15.62 -18.61
C ALA A 286 5.36 -15.77 -17.96
N ASN A 287 5.28 -16.41 -16.80
CA ASN A 287 4.04 -16.67 -16.05
C ASN A 287 3.86 -15.83 -14.77
N SER A 288 4.85 -15.06 -14.30
CA SER A 288 4.69 -14.28 -13.06
C SER A 288 4.00 -12.94 -13.32
N LYS A 289 2.86 -12.69 -12.67
CA LYS A 289 2.14 -11.40 -12.70
C LYS A 289 2.70 -10.36 -11.73
N MET A 290 3.63 -10.76 -10.86
CA MET A 290 4.16 -9.97 -9.75
C MET A 290 5.67 -9.76 -9.91
N VAL A 291 6.13 -8.56 -9.54
CA VAL A 291 7.53 -8.13 -9.63
C VAL A 291 7.98 -7.59 -8.29
N MET A 292 9.11 -8.09 -7.79
CA MET A 292 9.73 -7.54 -6.60
C MET A 292 10.43 -6.21 -6.94
N PRO A 293 10.12 -5.11 -6.25
CA PRO A 293 10.88 -3.87 -6.40
C PRO A 293 12.35 -4.10 -6.07
N LYS A 294 13.23 -3.38 -6.77
CA LYS A 294 14.66 -3.39 -6.44
C LYS A 294 14.86 -2.80 -5.04
N ALA A 295 15.44 -3.56 -4.14
CA ALA A 295 15.79 -3.04 -2.82
C ALA A 295 17.07 -2.18 -2.95
N GLU A 296 16.98 -0.93 -2.53
CA GLU A 296 18.10 -0.01 -2.48
C GLU A 296 18.18 0.64 -1.11
N LEU A 297 19.39 0.99 -0.66
CA LEU A 297 19.55 1.77 0.55
C LEU A 297 19.02 3.20 0.30
N PRO A 298 18.03 3.69 1.07
CA PRO A 298 17.56 5.06 0.93
C PRO A 298 18.69 6.09 1.05
N ASP A 299 18.65 7.16 0.25
CA ASP A 299 19.74 8.15 0.15
C ASP A 299 20.17 8.73 1.50
N ARG A 300 19.21 8.93 2.40
CA ARG A 300 19.45 9.44 3.76
C ARG A 300 20.40 8.57 4.59
N PHE A 301 20.56 7.29 4.25
CA PHE A 301 21.40 6.35 4.96
C PHE A 301 22.76 6.11 4.30
N LYS A 302 22.94 6.47 3.02
CA LYS A 302 24.20 6.22 2.28
C LYS A 302 25.42 6.88 2.93
N GLY A 303 25.23 8.07 3.52
CA GLY A 303 26.27 8.82 4.21
C GLY A 303 26.39 8.54 5.71
N ALA A 304 25.56 7.67 6.29
CA ALA A 304 25.58 7.41 7.72
C ALA A 304 26.84 6.62 8.11
N SER A 305 27.44 6.97 9.25
CA SER A 305 28.60 6.26 9.80
C SER A 305 28.26 4.81 10.15
N GLN A 306 27.01 4.57 10.54
CA GLN A 306 26.50 3.26 10.93
C GLN A 306 25.01 3.16 10.59
N VAL A 307 24.62 2.03 10.03
CA VAL A 307 23.25 1.64 9.73
C VAL A 307 23.10 0.16 10.05
N THR A 308 22.10 -0.18 10.86
CA THR A 308 21.65 -1.55 11.06
C THR A 308 20.52 -1.84 10.07
N ALA A 309 20.72 -2.84 9.21
CA ALA A 309 19.67 -3.42 8.39
C ALA A 309 19.09 -4.64 9.12
N LEU A 310 17.77 -4.67 9.25
CA LEU A 310 17.02 -5.75 9.87
C LEU A 310 16.03 -6.32 8.86
N SER A 311 15.86 -7.64 8.84
CA SER A 311 14.93 -8.33 7.96
C SER A 311 13.94 -9.17 8.77
N HIS A 312 12.66 -9.11 8.42
CA HIS A 312 11.61 -9.90 9.04
C HIS A 312 10.62 -10.42 7.99
N PRO A 313 10.13 -11.68 8.09
CA PRO A 313 9.25 -12.29 7.08
C PRO A 313 7.90 -11.58 6.90
N ARG A 314 7.50 -10.75 7.87
CA ARG A 314 6.24 -9.96 7.83
C ARG A 314 6.42 -8.45 7.97
N TRP A 315 7.47 -7.98 8.63
CA TRP A 315 7.71 -6.53 8.81
C TRP A 315 8.62 -5.97 7.70
N GLY A 316 9.14 -6.86 6.84
CA GLY A 316 10.00 -6.53 5.73
C GLY A 316 11.39 -6.09 6.18
N GLN A 317 12.00 -5.20 5.41
CA GLN A 317 13.32 -4.65 5.69
C GLN A 317 13.23 -3.30 6.39
N MET A 318 14.03 -3.12 7.43
CA MET A 318 14.16 -1.87 8.19
C MET A 318 15.62 -1.42 8.22
N PHE A 319 15.83 -0.10 8.20
CA PHE A 319 17.16 0.51 8.29
C PHE A 319 17.20 1.53 9.42
N LEU A 320 18.04 1.27 10.42
CA LEU A 320 18.10 2.06 11.66
C LEU A 320 19.53 2.57 11.90
N THR A 321 19.72 3.88 11.99
CA THR A 321 21.05 4.49 12.24
C THR A 321 21.43 4.51 13.72
N THR A 322 20.45 4.33 14.61
CA THR A 322 20.62 4.48 16.07
C THR A 322 20.41 3.17 16.83
N TYR A 323 20.19 2.06 16.12
CA TYR A 323 19.88 0.76 16.76
C TYR A 323 20.99 0.29 17.69
N THR A 324 22.25 0.36 17.24
CA THR A 324 23.41 0.03 18.08
C THR A 324 23.56 0.96 19.29
N GLN A 325 23.16 2.22 19.18
CA GLN A 325 23.17 3.15 20.32
C GLN A 325 22.12 2.74 21.36
N PHE A 326 20.94 2.32 20.89
CA PHE A 326 19.86 1.87 21.76
C PHE A 326 20.21 0.54 22.45
N THR A 327 20.77 -0.44 21.72
CA THR A 327 21.17 -1.71 22.32
C THR A 327 22.34 -1.54 23.30
N ALA A 328 23.29 -0.64 23.02
CA ALA A 328 24.33 -0.27 23.97
C ALA A 328 23.76 0.39 25.24
N MET A 329 22.71 1.23 25.10
CA MET A 329 21.98 1.81 26.22
C MET A 329 21.29 0.76 27.08
N LEU A 330 20.75 -0.30 26.48
CA LEU A 330 20.19 -1.46 27.18
C LEU A 330 21.25 -2.31 27.90
N ALA A 331 22.50 -2.29 27.45
CA ALA A 331 23.61 -2.99 28.08
C ALA A 331 24.33 -2.16 29.15
N ALA A 332 24.16 -0.83 29.15
CA ALA A 332 24.87 0.07 30.05
C ALA A 332 24.37 -0.05 31.51
N ALA A 333 25.32 -0.05 32.46
CA ALA A 333 25.00 0.00 33.89
C ALA A 333 24.21 1.27 34.23
N ASP A 334 24.78 2.44 33.89
CA ASP A 334 24.11 3.73 33.96
C ASP A 334 23.82 4.26 32.55
N TRP A 335 22.58 4.09 32.11
CA TRP A 335 22.15 4.58 30.80
C TRP A 335 21.90 6.09 30.81
N LYS A 336 21.67 6.71 31.99
CA LYS A 336 21.36 8.14 32.11
C LYS A 336 22.59 9.01 31.84
N SER A 337 23.79 8.47 32.06
CA SER A 337 25.04 9.15 31.72
C SER A 337 25.32 9.20 30.21
N MET A 338 24.58 8.45 29.39
CA MET A 338 24.74 8.49 27.94
C MET A 338 24.11 9.75 27.36
N ALA A 339 24.90 10.53 26.63
CA ALA A 339 24.45 11.78 26.03
C ALA A 339 23.24 11.55 25.10
N GLY A 340 22.13 12.24 25.40
CA GLY A 340 20.92 12.18 24.57
C GLY A 340 20.06 10.93 24.74
N ALA A 341 20.28 10.10 25.76
CA ALA A 341 19.54 8.85 25.96
C ALA A 341 18.01 9.01 26.00
N GLU A 342 17.49 9.98 26.77
CA GLU A 342 16.04 10.23 26.82
C GLU A 342 15.47 10.66 25.46
N LYS A 343 16.21 11.52 24.74
CA LYS A 343 15.83 11.95 23.39
C LYS A 343 15.82 10.77 22.42
N LEU A 344 16.75 9.83 22.55
CA LEU A 344 16.78 8.62 21.76
C LEU A 344 15.54 7.75 22.01
N VAL A 345 15.14 7.57 23.27
CA VAL A 345 13.92 6.82 23.64
C VAL A 345 12.66 7.48 23.06
N ARG A 346 12.52 8.81 23.21
CA ARG A 346 11.39 9.55 22.63
C ARG A 346 11.34 9.43 21.12
N ASN A 347 12.49 9.55 20.45
CA ASN A 347 12.58 9.34 19.01
C ASN A 347 12.13 7.93 18.60
N TYR A 348 12.44 6.88 19.38
CA TYR A 348 11.98 5.52 19.07
C TYR A 348 10.46 5.36 19.23
N LEU A 349 9.86 6.10 20.17
CA LEU A 349 8.41 6.13 20.36
C LEU A 349 7.74 6.90 19.21
N GLU A 350 8.34 7.97 18.72
CA GLU A 350 7.71 8.85 17.71
C GLU A 350 8.00 8.43 16.26
N ASP A 351 9.16 7.83 15.97
CA ASP A 351 9.57 7.50 14.61
C ASP A 351 8.74 6.32 14.05
N PRO A 352 7.99 6.51 12.95
CA PRO A 352 7.18 5.46 12.35
C PRO A 352 8.01 4.32 11.75
N ALA A 353 9.31 4.52 11.47
CA ALA A 353 10.20 3.46 11.03
C ALA A 353 10.52 2.46 12.16
N ILE A 354 10.32 2.84 13.43
CA ILE A 354 10.47 1.97 14.59
C ILE A 354 9.11 1.32 14.89
N ASN A 355 8.85 0.17 14.28
CA ASN A 355 7.60 -0.57 14.44
C ASN A 355 7.57 -1.43 15.72
N ALA A 356 6.43 -2.08 15.99
CA ALA A 356 6.23 -2.92 17.17
C ALA A 356 7.25 -4.05 17.29
N TRP A 357 7.66 -4.66 16.17
CA TRP A 357 8.66 -5.73 16.19
C TRP A 357 10.04 -5.27 16.67
N ILE A 358 10.46 -4.04 16.33
CA ILE A 358 11.71 -3.48 16.87
C ILE A 358 11.66 -3.41 18.40
N TRP A 359 10.54 -2.94 18.96
CA TRP A 359 10.33 -2.88 20.41
C TRP A 359 10.33 -4.27 21.05
N GLN A 360 9.66 -5.24 20.43
CA GLN A 360 9.68 -6.65 20.87
C GLN A 360 11.10 -7.23 20.82
N ARG A 361 11.90 -6.90 19.80
CA ARG A 361 13.30 -7.32 19.69
C ARG A 361 14.14 -6.71 20.81
N LEU A 362 14.00 -5.41 21.09
CA LEU A 362 14.68 -4.74 22.20
C LEU A 362 14.29 -5.32 23.58
N ALA A 363 13.01 -5.66 23.76
CA ALA A 363 12.51 -6.32 24.97
C ALA A 363 13.15 -7.70 25.17
N LYS A 364 13.37 -8.46 24.08
CA LYS A 364 14.09 -9.74 24.15
C LYS A 364 15.56 -9.56 24.52
N THR A 365 16.20 -8.45 24.14
CA THR A 365 17.59 -8.16 24.52
C THR A 365 17.74 -7.93 26.02
N ASN A 366 16.91 -7.05 26.61
CA ASN A 366 16.94 -6.77 28.05
C ASN A 366 15.62 -6.15 28.55
N ALA A 367 14.63 -7.01 28.84
CA ALA A 367 13.29 -6.58 29.26
C ALA A 367 13.31 -5.69 30.51
N ALA A 368 14.01 -6.11 31.57
CA ALA A 368 14.04 -5.37 32.83
C ALA A 368 14.65 -3.97 32.67
N LYS A 369 15.72 -3.85 31.86
CA LYS A 369 16.33 -2.54 31.58
C LYS A 369 15.43 -1.67 30.72
N LEU A 370 14.79 -2.24 29.70
CA LEU A 370 13.87 -1.51 28.84
C LEU A 370 12.67 -0.97 29.64
N GLU A 371 12.11 -1.78 30.53
CA GLU A 371 11.05 -1.36 31.45
C GLU A 371 11.51 -0.18 32.33
N GLN A 372 12.67 -0.30 32.98
CA GLN A 372 13.22 0.77 33.83
C GLN A 372 13.42 2.09 33.05
N ILE A 373 13.90 1.99 31.81
CA ILE A 373 14.10 3.15 30.93
C ILE A 373 12.74 3.80 30.60
N LEU A 374 11.75 3.01 30.19
CA LEU A 374 10.41 3.50 29.85
C LEU A 374 9.71 4.12 31.07
N GLN A 375 9.76 3.47 32.23
CA GLN A 375 9.22 4.01 33.49
C GLN A 375 9.82 5.40 33.80
N THR A 376 11.12 5.56 33.58
CA THR A 376 11.81 6.83 33.82
C THR A 376 11.44 7.89 32.77
N VAL A 377 11.56 7.58 31.48
CA VAL A 377 11.37 8.56 30.39
C VAL A 377 9.91 8.99 30.26
N LEU A 378 8.97 8.09 30.53
CA LEU A 378 7.54 8.36 30.49
C LEU A 378 6.99 8.88 31.82
N GLU A 379 7.80 8.87 32.89
CA GLU A 379 7.39 9.21 34.26
C GLU A 379 6.22 8.33 34.76
N ARG A 380 6.22 7.04 34.38
CA ARG A 380 5.19 6.04 34.73
C ARG A 380 5.81 4.93 35.57
N THR A 381 5.83 5.06 36.89
CA THR A 381 6.49 4.10 37.80
C THR A 381 5.78 2.75 37.91
N ASP A 382 4.51 2.68 37.50
CA ASP A 382 3.66 1.50 37.48
C ASP A 382 3.63 0.78 36.11
N PHE A 383 4.35 1.32 35.12
CA PHE A 383 4.47 0.72 33.79
C PHE A 383 5.16 -0.64 33.87
N GLN A 384 4.50 -1.65 33.30
CA GLN A 384 5.00 -3.02 33.19
C GLN A 384 5.14 -3.39 31.72
N LEU A 385 6.33 -3.79 31.29
CA LEU A 385 6.64 -3.98 29.87
C LEU A 385 5.77 -5.08 29.23
N ASP A 386 5.52 -6.17 29.95
CA ASP A 386 4.72 -7.31 29.48
C ASP A 386 3.23 -6.99 29.33
N ARG A 387 2.70 -6.09 30.17
CA ARG A 387 1.28 -5.70 30.19
C ARG A 387 0.99 -4.47 29.33
N ASP A 388 1.87 -3.48 29.35
CA ASP A 388 1.56 -2.12 28.91
C ASP A 388 2.23 -1.73 27.58
N LEU A 389 3.16 -2.54 27.04
CA LEU A 389 3.89 -2.19 25.82
C LEU A 389 2.96 -1.99 24.62
N ASP A 390 2.04 -2.91 24.34
CA ASP A 390 1.15 -2.80 23.18
C ASP A 390 0.27 -1.54 23.25
N ARG A 391 -0.26 -1.23 24.44
CA ARG A 391 -1.02 -0.01 24.67
C ARG A 391 -0.17 1.25 24.46
N LEU A 392 1.07 1.24 24.96
CA LEU A 392 2.01 2.34 24.74
C LEU A 392 2.31 2.51 23.24
N LEU A 393 2.54 1.43 22.49
CA LEU A 393 2.80 1.51 21.05
C LEU A 393 1.59 2.09 20.30
N GLN A 394 0.37 1.72 20.69
CA GLN A 394 -0.86 2.30 20.16
C GLN A 394 -1.02 3.79 20.49
N GLU A 395 -0.67 4.23 21.71
CA GLU A 395 -0.65 5.66 22.09
C GLU A 395 0.23 6.51 21.15
N PHE A 396 1.29 5.91 20.61
CA PHE A 396 2.20 6.53 19.64
C PHE A 396 1.89 6.15 18.19
N HIS A 397 0.67 5.68 17.91
CA HIS A 397 0.18 5.34 16.56
C HIS A 397 1.04 4.31 15.82
N LYS A 398 1.68 3.39 16.55
CA LYS A 398 2.43 2.28 15.95
C LYS A 398 1.49 1.10 15.70
N PRO A 399 1.42 0.58 14.46
CA PRO A 399 0.70 -0.65 14.18
C PRO A 399 1.27 -1.80 15.02
N LEU A 400 0.39 -2.60 15.63
CA LEU A 400 0.79 -3.83 16.34
C LEU A 400 0.92 -5.01 15.38
N GLU A 401 0.19 -4.96 14.27
CA GLU A 401 0.23 -5.96 13.21
C GLU A 401 1.02 -5.46 12.00
N PRO A 402 1.72 -6.34 11.29
CA PRO A 402 2.47 -5.98 10.11
C PRO A 402 1.53 -5.60 8.96
N GLU A 403 1.85 -4.50 8.30
CA GLU A 403 1.26 -4.10 7.02
C GLU A 403 2.18 -4.50 5.87
N LEU A 404 1.62 -4.63 4.66
CA LEU A 404 2.39 -5.08 3.50
C LEU A 404 3.60 -4.13 3.24
N PRO A 405 4.85 -4.60 3.41
CA PRO A 405 6.03 -3.76 3.33
C PRO A 405 6.31 -3.23 1.91
N GLU A 406 7.10 -2.17 1.80
CA GLU A 406 7.52 -1.61 0.50
C GLU A 406 8.36 -2.56 -0.35
N ILE A 407 9.03 -3.54 0.27
CA ILE A 407 9.81 -4.57 -0.44
C ILE A 407 8.94 -5.67 -1.05
N ALA A 408 7.65 -5.71 -0.71
CA ALA A 408 6.74 -6.72 -1.25
C ALA A 408 6.59 -6.57 -2.77
N SER A 409 6.46 -7.71 -3.45
CA SER A 409 6.16 -7.72 -4.87
C SER A 409 4.86 -6.99 -5.18
N VAL A 410 4.85 -6.33 -6.34
CA VAL A 410 3.70 -5.61 -6.87
C VAL A 410 3.33 -6.14 -8.26
N PRO A 411 2.07 -6.02 -8.69
CA PRO A 411 1.68 -6.37 -10.05
C PRO A 411 2.56 -5.69 -11.11
N LEU A 412 2.89 -6.42 -12.18
CA LEU A 412 3.80 -5.97 -13.23
C LEU A 412 3.37 -4.63 -13.85
N HIS A 413 2.07 -4.43 -14.10
CA HIS A 413 1.57 -3.19 -14.68
C HIS A 413 1.76 -2.00 -13.72
N LEU A 414 1.68 -2.22 -12.41
CA LEU A 414 1.98 -1.19 -11.41
C LEU A 414 3.48 -0.88 -11.39
N HIS A 415 4.33 -1.91 -11.40
CA HIS A 415 5.78 -1.73 -11.48
C HIS A 415 6.17 -0.88 -12.70
N ASN A 416 5.65 -1.23 -13.87
CA ASN A 416 5.89 -0.51 -15.12
C ASN A 416 5.41 0.94 -15.03
N LEU A 417 4.21 1.17 -14.50
CA LEU A 417 3.68 2.52 -14.30
C LEU A 417 4.62 3.38 -13.43
N PHE A 418 5.13 2.84 -12.31
CA PHE A 418 6.03 3.57 -11.43
C PHE A 418 7.37 3.88 -12.11
N GLN A 419 7.95 2.93 -12.85
CA GLN A 419 9.19 3.17 -13.60
C GLN A 419 9.01 4.28 -14.65
N GLU A 420 7.94 4.22 -15.42
CA GLU A 420 7.63 5.22 -16.45
C GLU A 420 7.35 6.60 -15.84
N ALA A 421 6.60 6.66 -14.73
CA ALA A 421 6.34 7.89 -14.00
C ALA A 421 7.64 8.55 -13.51
N LEU A 422 8.58 7.78 -12.97
CA LEU A 422 9.90 8.28 -12.57
C LEU A 422 10.69 8.81 -13.78
N GLY A 423 10.64 8.10 -14.91
CA GLY A 423 11.25 8.52 -16.16
C GLY A 423 10.73 9.87 -16.66
N GLU A 424 9.41 10.08 -16.67
CA GLU A 424 8.79 11.34 -17.10
C GLU A 424 9.14 12.52 -16.17
N VAL A 425 9.13 12.29 -14.86
CA VAL A 425 9.52 13.31 -13.87
C VAL A 425 10.99 13.71 -14.05
N ASN A 426 11.88 12.75 -14.28
CA ASN A 426 13.30 13.05 -14.50
C ASN A 426 13.54 13.81 -15.82
N LYS A 427 12.83 13.46 -16.90
CA LYS A 427 12.89 14.19 -18.18
C LYS A 427 12.37 15.62 -18.09
N SER A 428 11.36 15.87 -17.26
CA SER A 428 10.83 17.23 -17.06
C SER A 428 11.79 18.14 -16.27
N LYS A 429 12.63 17.57 -15.39
CA LYS A 429 13.70 18.30 -14.69
C LYS A 429 14.90 18.64 -15.58
N SER A 430 15.11 17.88 -16.66
CA SER A 430 16.26 18.03 -17.55
C SER A 430 16.03 18.93 -18.77
N LYS A 431 14.86 19.56 -18.94
CA LYS A 431 14.66 20.60 -19.96
C LYS A 431 15.05 21.97 -19.40
N PRO A 432 16.15 22.61 -19.87
CA PRO A 432 16.39 24.01 -19.59
C PRO A 432 15.20 24.81 -20.13
N GLN A 433 14.69 25.78 -19.36
CA GLN A 433 13.79 26.79 -19.92
C GLN A 433 14.51 27.48 -21.07
N ASP A 434 14.16 27.12 -22.30
CA ASP A 434 14.50 27.92 -23.47
C ASP A 434 13.87 29.30 -23.28
N LYS A 435 14.70 30.27 -22.94
CA LYS A 435 14.36 31.69 -23.00
C LYS A 435 13.86 31.96 -24.40
N LYS A 436 12.54 32.09 -24.56
CA LYS A 436 11.91 32.66 -25.76
C LYS A 436 12.63 33.97 -26.09
N LYS A 437 13.46 33.95 -27.14
CA LYS A 437 13.98 35.16 -27.77
C LYS A 437 12.80 35.99 -28.23
N SER A 438 12.62 37.15 -27.61
CA SER A 438 11.71 38.19 -28.10
C SER A 438 12.16 38.60 -29.51
N SER A 439 11.35 38.29 -30.52
CA SER A 439 11.51 38.84 -31.87
C SER A 439 11.20 40.33 -31.83
N LYS A 440 12.24 41.16 -32.01
CA LYS A 440 12.10 42.59 -32.31
C LYS A 440 11.78 42.79 -33.81
N GLY A 441 10.77 43.64 -34.07
CA GLY A 441 10.60 44.48 -35.26
C GLY A 441 9.43 44.09 -36.18
N PHE A 442 8.61 45.00 -36.72
CA PHE A 442 8.42 46.46 -36.56
C PHE A 442 7.15 46.88 -37.34
N LYS A 443 6.50 47.99 -36.92
CA LYS A 443 5.71 49.03 -37.62
C LYS A 443 4.61 49.55 -36.66
N SER A 444 4.40 50.85 -36.45
CA SER A 444 4.64 52.03 -37.32
C SER A 444 5.74 52.97 -36.85
#